data_AF-A0A8J6BBX7-F1
#
_entry.id   AF-A0A8J6BBX7-F1
#
_cell.length_a   1.000
_cell.length_b   1.000
_cell.length_c   1.000
_cell.angle_alpha   90.00
_cell.angle_beta   90.00
_cell.angle_gamma   90.00
#
_symmetry.space_group_name_H-M   'P 1'
#
loop_
_entity.id
_entity.type
_entity.pdbx_description
1 polymer ?
#
loop_
_entity_poly.entity_id
_entity_poly.type
_entity_poly.pdbx_seq_one_letter_code
_entity_poly.pdbx_strand_id
1 'polypeptide(L)'
;VIYEDCQMVTLDAPYVAGYLAFREVPSLVEAVKRLQERDSSLMPQVLFVDGNGVLHHRGFGVACHLGILTGLPTIGVAKNLLQVDGLENNESHRGQAKELQNGGDFFYLKGSSGNVLGA
;
A
#
# COMPACT_ATOMS: atom_id res chain seq x y z
N VAL A 1 14.35 14.70 -5.81
CA VAL A 1 14.75 13.41 -5.21
C VAL A 1 16.09 13.62 -4.53
N ILE A 2 16.18 13.37 -3.21
CA ILE A 2 17.43 13.58 -2.44
C ILE A 2 18.15 12.25 -2.11
N TYR A 3 17.46 11.13 -2.29
CA TYR A 3 17.99 9.78 -2.18
C TYR A 3 17.23 8.86 -3.14
N GLU A 4 17.96 7.96 -3.78
CA GLU A 4 17.44 6.89 -4.63
C GLU A 4 18.32 5.65 -4.44
N ASP A 5 17.69 4.48 -4.32
CA ASP A 5 18.33 3.17 -4.31
C ASP A 5 17.44 2.17 -5.04
N CYS A 6 18.03 1.48 -6.02
CA CYS A 6 17.34 0.56 -6.91
C CYS A 6 18.15 -0.74 -7.01
N GLN A 7 17.51 -1.86 -6.70
CA GLN A 7 18.14 -3.18 -6.79
C GLN A 7 17.21 -4.16 -7.51
N MET A 8 17.80 -4.93 -8.44
CA MET A 8 17.15 -6.11 -9.01
C MET A 8 17.23 -7.25 -8.00
N VAL A 9 16.10 -7.83 -7.64
CA VAL A 9 16.00 -8.89 -6.63
C VAL A 9 15.27 -10.11 -7.19
N THR A 10 15.54 -11.28 -6.61
CA THR A 10 14.80 -12.51 -6.90
C THR A 10 13.71 -12.71 -5.85
N LEU A 11 12.49 -13.06 -6.28
CA LEU A 11 11.34 -13.28 -5.39
C LEU A 11 11.05 -14.79 -5.26
N ASP A 12 11.69 -15.44 -4.30
CA ASP A 12 11.67 -16.90 -4.15
C ASP A 12 10.35 -17.46 -3.60
N ALA A 13 9.60 -16.67 -2.83
CA ALA A 13 8.28 -17.07 -2.34
C ALA A 13 7.28 -17.19 -3.50
N PRO A 14 6.33 -18.17 -3.48
CA PRO A 14 5.35 -18.34 -4.54
C PRO A 14 4.34 -17.19 -4.61
N TYR A 15 3.75 -16.97 -5.79
CA TYR A 15 2.63 -16.05 -5.93
C TYR A 15 1.35 -16.67 -5.38
N VAL A 16 0.83 -16.12 -4.29
CA VAL A 16 -0.50 -16.44 -3.77
C VAL A 16 -1.28 -15.14 -3.60
N ALA A 17 -2.46 -15.05 -4.20
CA ALA A 17 -3.31 -13.87 -4.11
C ALA A 17 -3.60 -13.54 -2.63
N GLY A 18 -3.39 -12.26 -2.26
CA GLY A 18 -3.51 -11.79 -0.88
C GLY A 18 -2.29 -12.07 0.02
N TYR A 19 -1.17 -12.55 -0.54
CA TYR A 19 0.09 -12.76 0.20
C TYR A 19 1.29 -12.10 -0.49
N LEU A 20 1.07 -11.13 -1.36
CA LEU A 20 2.13 -10.42 -2.09
C LEU A 20 3.20 -9.82 -1.16
N ALA A 21 2.78 -9.34 0.03
CA ALA A 21 3.68 -8.78 1.02
C ALA A 21 4.82 -9.74 1.41
N PHE A 22 4.57 -11.05 1.47
CA PHE A 22 5.60 -12.03 1.82
C PHE A 22 6.68 -12.16 0.74
N ARG A 23 6.38 -11.76 -0.50
CA ARG A 23 7.36 -11.75 -1.59
C ARG A 23 8.20 -10.47 -1.55
N GLU A 24 7.56 -9.31 -1.39
CA GLU A 24 8.21 -8.01 -1.64
C GLU A 24 8.77 -7.34 -0.40
N VAL A 25 8.09 -7.46 0.75
CA VAL A 25 8.45 -6.73 1.98
C VAL A 25 9.87 -7.03 2.47
N PRO A 26 10.39 -8.27 2.42
CA PRO A 26 11.77 -8.53 2.83
C PRO A 26 12.80 -7.65 2.09
N SER A 27 12.65 -7.51 0.77
CA SER A 27 13.53 -6.68 -0.06
C SER A 27 13.34 -5.18 0.23
N LEU A 28 12.12 -4.74 0.52
CA LEU A 28 11.81 -3.35 0.88
C LEU A 28 12.37 -2.98 2.26
N VAL A 29 12.26 -3.86 3.25
CA VAL A 29 12.86 -3.68 4.58
C VAL A 29 14.38 -3.52 4.46
N GLU A 30 15.01 -4.33 3.61
CA GLU A 30 16.44 -4.24 3.35
C GLU A 30 16.83 -2.90 2.70
N ALA A 31 16.02 -2.38 1.77
CA ALA A 31 16.23 -1.05 1.19
C ALA A 31 16.17 0.07 2.24
N VAL A 32 15.20 0.01 3.16
CA VAL A 32 15.10 0.98 4.27
C VAL A 32 16.31 0.88 5.20
N LYS A 33 16.79 -0.33 5.51
CA LYS A 33 18.00 -0.53 6.32
C LYS A 33 19.24 0.04 5.65
N ARG A 34 19.43 -0.18 4.35
CA ARG A 34 20.55 0.40 3.60
C ARG A 34 20.55 1.93 3.63
N LEU A 35 19.37 2.56 3.53
CA LEU A 35 19.25 4.01 3.72
C LEU A 35 19.66 4.42 5.13
N GLN A 36 19.11 3.76 6.15
CA GLN A 36 19.39 4.05 7.56
C GLN A 36 20.89 3.94 7.88
N GLU A 37 21.57 2.93 7.34
CA GLU A 37 23.01 2.70 7.51
C GLU A 37 23.86 3.70 6.72
N ARG A 38 23.43 4.07 5.52
CA ARG A 38 24.14 5.03 4.67
C ARG A 38 24.05 6.46 5.24
N ASP A 39 22.85 6.91 5.57
CA ASP A 39 22.60 8.24 6.10
C ASP A 39 21.24 8.31 6.82
N SER A 40 21.29 8.22 8.15
CA SER A 40 20.11 8.30 9.01
C SER A 40 19.38 9.64 8.94
N SER A 41 20.04 10.72 8.51
CA SER A 41 19.41 12.05 8.42
C SER A 41 18.42 12.16 7.25
N LEU A 42 18.51 11.24 6.29
CA LEU A 42 17.65 11.16 5.12
C LEU A 42 16.48 10.19 5.30
N MET A 43 16.30 9.62 6.49
CA MET A 43 15.20 8.69 6.76
C MET A 43 13.83 9.34 6.52
N PRO A 44 12.94 8.67 5.77
CA PRO A 44 11.63 9.22 5.47
C PRO A 44 10.75 9.22 6.72
N GLN A 45 9.97 10.27 6.89
CA GLN A 45 8.96 10.36 7.95
C GLN A 45 7.72 9.53 7.63
N VAL A 46 7.49 9.22 6.34
CA VAL A 46 6.38 8.41 5.86
C VAL A 46 6.79 7.72 4.55
N LEU A 47 6.32 6.49 4.36
CA LEU A 47 6.48 5.75 3.11
C LEU A 47 5.14 5.69 2.36
N PHE A 48 5.14 6.06 1.09
CA PHE A 48 4.06 5.76 0.16
C PHE A 48 4.39 4.46 -0.58
N VAL A 49 3.55 3.45 -0.39
CA VAL A 49 3.79 2.10 -0.88
C VAL A 49 2.80 1.80 -2.00
N ASP A 50 3.29 1.39 -3.18
CA ASP A 50 2.45 0.94 -4.29
C ASP A 50 1.78 -0.39 -3.91
N GLY A 51 0.55 -0.32 -3.43
CA GLY A 51 -0.18 -1.47 -2.92
C GLY A 51 -1.10 -1.11 -1.75
N ASN A 52 -1.77 -2.13 -1.22
CA ASN A 52 -2.80 -1.94 -0.21
C ASN A 52 -2.23 -1.88 1.22
N GLY A 53 -2.92 -1.14 2.08
CA GLY A 53 -2.80 -1.19 3.54
C GLY A 53 -3.90 -2.04 4.17
N VAL A 54 -4.78 -1.42 4.95
CA VAL A 54 -5.91 -2.10 5.62
C VAL A 54 -7.00 -2.56 4.67
N LEU A 55 -7.13 -1.95 3.49
CA LEU A 55 -8.01 -2.41 2.40
C LEU A 55 -7.42 -3.68 1.77
N HIS A 56 -7.55 -4.80 2.48
CA HIS A 56 -6.94 -6.07 2.14
C HIS A 56 -7.81 -7.24 2.64
N HIS A 57 -7.72 -8.41 2.01
CA HIS A 57 -8.50 -9.61 2.37
C HIS A 57 -8.43 -9.98 3.86
N ARG A 58 -7.35 -9.57 4.54
CA ARG A 58 -7.08 -9.84 5.96
C ARG A 58 -6.79 -8.56 6.76
N GLY A 59 -7.14 -7.39 6.25
CA GLY A 59 -6.84 -6.12 6.91
C GLY A 59 -5.34 -5.76 6.99
N PHE A 60 -4.47 -6.51 6.30
CA PHE A 60 -3.02 -6.42 6.45
C PHE A 60 -2.30 -6.60 5.10
N GLY A 61 -2.27 -5.53 4.30
CA GLY A 61 -1.57 -5.48 3.01
C GLY A 61 -0.08 -5.17 3.13
N VAL A 62 0.58 -4.95 1.98
CA VAL A 62 2.02 -4.69 1.87
C VAL A 62 2.45 -3.43 2.66
N ALA A 63 1.64 -2.36 2.62
CA ALA A 63 1.97 -1.13 3.33
C ALA A 63 1.97 -1.35 4.85
N CYS A 64 0.93 -2.00 5.38
CA CYS A 64 0.85 -2.34 6.80
C CYS A 64 2.01 -3.24 7.24
N HIS A 65 2.32 -4.26 6.44
CA HIS A 65 3.40 -5.20 6.76
C HIS A 65 4.76 -4.50 6.77
N LEU A 66 5.06 -3.67 5.76
CA LEU A 66 6.28 -2.88 5.73
C LEU A 66 6.38 -1.92 6.92
N GLY A 67 5.30 -1.20 7.24
CA GLY A 67 5.27 -0.24 8.35
C GLY A 67 5.54 -0.89 9.70
N ILE A 68 4.94 -2.05 9.97
CA ILE A 68 5.20 -2.79 11.21
C ILE A 68 6.66 -3.25 11.31
N LEU A 69 7.25 -3.78 10.23
CA LEU A 69 8.63 -4.29 10.27
C LEU A 69 9.69 -3.20 10.28
N THR A 70 9.39 -2.02 9.71
CA THR A 70 10.33 -0.88 9.67
C THR A 70 10.15 0.08 10.84
N GLY A 71 9.00 0.04 11.53
CA GLY A 71 8.62 1.05 12.51
C GLY A 71 8.26 2.41 11.90
N LEU A 72 8.14 2.50 10.57
CA LEU A 72 7.85 3.75 9.87
C LEU A 72 6.34 3.90 9.59
N PRO A 73 5.79 5.13 9.62
CA PRO A 73 4.48 5.42 9.09
C PRO A 73 4.38 5.04 7.60
N THR A 74 3.28 4.40 7.20
CA THR A 74 3.07 3.97 5.80
C THR A 74 1.67 4.32 5.30
N ILE A 75 1.58 4.62 4.01
CA ILE A 75 0.34 4.84 3.27
C ILE A 75 0.36 3.89 2.07
N GLY A 76 -0.65 3.02 1.97
CA GLY A 76 -0.86 2.19 0.79
C GLY A 76 -1.58 2.98 -0.30
N VAL A 77 -0.96 3.09 -1.48
CA VAL A 77 -1.51 3.77 -2.65
C VAL A 77 -1.72 2.72 -3.74
N ALA A 78 -2.89 2.11 -3.77
CA ALA A 78 -3.24 1.11 -4.77
C ALA A 78 -3.83 1.76 -6.02
N LYS A 79 -3.46 1.23 -7.20
CA LYS A 79 -3.94 1.72 -8.51
C LYS A 79 -5.26 1.08 -8.95
N ASN A 80 -5.65 -0.01 -8.30
CA ASN A 80 -6.87 -0.75 -8.60
C ASN A 80 -7.63 -1.02 -7.30
N LEU A 81 -8.96 -0.93 -7.35
CA LEU A 81 -9.82 -1.30 -6.23
C LEU A 81 -9.69 -2.80 -5.95
N LEU A 82 -9.25 -3.14 -4.73
CA LEU A 82 -9.32 -4.51 -4.25
C LEU A 82 -10.73 -4.78 -3.71
N GLN A 83 -11.37 -5.81 -4.26
CA GLN A 83 -12.77 -6.13 -3.97
C GLN A 83 -12.87 -6.99 -2.71
N VAL A 84 -12.98 -6.35 -1.55
CA VAL A 84 -13.06 -6.96 -0.21
C VAL A 84 -14.16 -6.29 0.61
N ASP A 85 -14.71 -7.00 1.59
CA ASP A 85 -15.80 -6.48 2.44
C ASP A 85 -16.96 -5.85 1.64
N GLY A 86 -17.41 -6.54 0.59
CA GLY A 86 -18.51 -6.07 -0.27
C GLY A 86 -18.19 -4.85 -1.15
N LEU A 87 -16.95 -4.35 -1.15
CA LEU A 87 -16.53 -3.38 -2.14
C LEU A 87 -16.42 -4.05 -3.51
N GLU A 88 -17.04 -3.45 -4.52
CA GLU A 88 -17.06 -3.94 -5.88
C GLU A 88 -16.81 -2.81 -6.86
N ASN A 89 -16.09 -3.09 -7.94
CA ASN A 89 -15.94 -2.14 -9.05
C ASN A 89 -17.18 -2.22 -9.97
N ASN A 90 -18.33 -1.83 -9.43
CA ASN A 90 -19.62 -1.84 -10.09
C ASN A 90 -20.00 -0.45 -10.65
N GLU A 91 -21.20 -0.31 -11.20
CA GLU A 91 -21.67 0.97 -11.76
C GLU A 91 -21.75 2.08 -10.73
N SER A 92 -22.11 1.79 -9.48
CA SER A 92 -22.16 2.78 -8.41
C SER A 92 -20.77 3.33 -8.10
N HIS A 93 -19.77 2.45 -7.91
CA HIS A 93 -18.37 2.86 -7.71
C HIS A 93 -17.84 3.69 -8.88
N ARG A 94 -18.09 3.23 -10.12
CA ARG A 94 -17.71 3.98 -11.33
C ARG A 94 -18.44 5.31 -11.47
N GLY A 95 -19.68 5.41 -10.98
CA GLY A 95 -20.46 6.64 -10.90
C GLY A 95 -19.78 7.66 -9.99
N GLN A 96 -19.46 7.27 -8.75
CA GLN A 96 -18.76 8.12 -7.79
C GLN A 96 -17.40 8.58 -8.32
N ALA A 97 -16.62 7.67 -8.93
CA ALA A 97 -15.34 8.02 -9.52
C ALA A 97 -15.45 9.05 -10.66
N LYS A 98 -16.55 9.03 -11.44
CA LYS A 98 -16.81 10.03 -12.48
C LYS A 98 -17.21 11.39 -11.94
N GLU A 99 -17.69 11.47 -10.70
CA GLU A 99 -18.06 12.74 -10.07
C GLU A 99 -16.84 13.53 -9.57
N LEU A 100 -15.68 12.89 -9.41
CA LEU A 100 -14.43 13.54 -9.04
C LEU A 100 -13.90 14.38 -10.22
N GLN A 101 -13.83 15.70 -10.07
CA GLN A 101 -13.46 16.63 -11.16
C GLN A 101 -12.11 17.30 -10.94
N ASN A 102 -11.67 17.44 -9.69
CA ASN A 102 -10.48 18.20 -9.32
C ASN A 102 -9.48 17.32 -8.56
N GLY A 103 -8.20 17.72 -8.63
CA GLY A 103 -7.17 17.12 -7.79
C GLY A 103 -7.48 17.34 -6.31
N GLY A 104 -7.57 16.25 -5.56
CA GLY A 104 -7.93 16.26 -4.13
C GLY A 104 -9.38 15.85 -3.84
N ASP A 105 -10.23 15.72 -4.86
CA ASP A 105 -11.55 15.12 -4.69
C ASP A 105 -11.41 13.62 -4.33
N PHE A 106 -12.22 13.13 -3.39
CA PHE A 106 -12.21 11.73 -2.97
C PHE A 106 -13.62 11.28 -2.51
N PHE A 107 -13.83 9.97 -2.42
CA PHE A 107 -14.99 9.39 -1.76
C PHE A 107 -14.58 8.18 -0.93
N TYR A 108 -15.22 7.99 0.22
CA TYR A 108 -14.85 6.91 1.11
C TYR A 108 -15.21 5.53 0.54
N LEU A 109 -14.28 4.59 0.66
CA LEU A 109 -14.48 3.18 0.37
C LEU A 109 -15.05 2.50 1.62
N LYS A 110 -16.38 2.53 1.73
CA LYS A 110 -17.11 1.95 2.86
C LYS A 110 -17.52 0.51 2.55
N GLY A 111 -17.02 -0.44 3.33
CA GLY A 111 -17.36 -1.85 3.20
C GLY A 111 -18.75 -2.19 3.75
N SER A 112 -19.22 -3.39 3.44
CA SER A 112 -20.50 -3.96 3.88
C SER A 112 -20.62 -4.08 5.40
N SER A 113 -19.48 -4.26 6.08
CA SER A 113 -19.38 -4.21 7.55
C SER A 113 -19.68 -2.82 8.14
N GLY A 114 -19.76 -1.78 7.32
CA GLY A 114 -19.91 -0.39 7.72
C GLY A 114 -18.59 0.34 7.98
N ASN A 115 -17.46 -0.37 7.95
CA ASN A 115 -16.14 0.22 8.12
C ASN A 115 -15.69 1.00 6.88
N VAL A 116 -14.96 2.09 7.09
CA VAL A 116 -14.25 2.81 6.01
C VAL A 116 -12.86 2.20 5.89
N LEU A 117 -12.56 1.63 4.72
CA LEU A 117 -11.31 0.90 4.47
C LEU A 117 -10.29 1.73 3.67
N GLY A 118 -10.73 2.82 3.05
CA GLY A 118 -9.91 3.71 2.25
C GLY A 118 -10.72 4.90 1.72
N ALA A 119 -10.09 5.67 0.84
CA ALA A 119 -10.65 6.81 0.14
C ALA A 119 -10.07 6.89 -1.28
#